data_AF-A0A1F7J637-F1
#
_entry.id   AF-A0A1F7J637-F1
#
_cell.length_a   1.000
_cell.length_b   1.000
_cell.length_c   1.000
_cell.angle_alpha   90.00
_cell.angle_beta   90.00
_cell.angle_gamma   90.00
#
_symmetry.space_group_name_H-M   'P 1'
#
loop_
_entity.id
_entity.type
_entity.pdbx_description
1 polymer ?
#
loop_
_entity_poly.entity_id
_entity_poly.type
_entity_poly.pdbx_seq_one_letter_code
_entity_poly.pdbx_strand_id
1 'polypeptide(L)'
;MASKKITIPRAMFEGMLSVGDAELPSFVLEGGVRVFSTRGLLNSLGFKSNANADEVFKAKDIQPYFAASGNPQVRNNLIDFITIKGSLARGYDVERFIEICQAYSQAYERGVLTLDRHIEAAKKANAILRACSKIGIIALVDEATGYQYARAENELQFKLKLFLSDEMRGWEKTFPDDLWIEFARLTHWGGEPTKNRPRHWGYFVMDLIYRSLDPDVAQYLKDNKPPAVKNKNYHQWFNEDYGVRALREHINRIIGMAQAADSIEELKKKVAFYYKKEPLQLEMFMEKKTPKETEKLKINVPFDEAIKAVVKKDKKKKN
;
A
#
# COMPACT_ATOMS: atom_id res chain seq x y z
N MET A 1 51.24 3.57 17.70
CA MET A 1 50.02 3.25 16.92
C MET A 1 48.81 3.60 17.77
N ALA A 2 48.09 4.67 17.43
CA ALA A 2 46.93 5.10 18.20
C ALA A 2 45.77 4.12 17.98
N SER A 3 45.33 3.46 19.06
CA SER A 3 44.10 2.65 19.07
C SER A 3 42.91 3.55 18.73
N LYS A 4 42.36 3.37 17.52
CA LYS A 4 41.17 4.09 17.06
C LYS A 4 40.01 3.62 17.94
N LYS A 5 39.60 4.42 18.93
CA LYS A 5 38.39 4.18 19.72
C LYS A 5 37.25 3.93 18.73
N ILE A 6 36.73 2.71 18.69
CA ILE A 6 35.56 2.36 17.88
C ILE A 6 34.36 2.94 18.63
N THR A 7 33.99 4.17 18.27
CA THR A 7 32.76 4.77 18.75
C THR A 7 31.59 4.04 18.10
N ILE A 8 30.70 3.47 18.91
CA ILE A 8 29.49 2.81 18.41
C ILE A 8 28.58 3.90 17.81
N PRO A 9 28.22 3.83 16.51
CA PRO A 9 27.40 4.84 15.87
C PRO A 9 25.98 4.87 16.47
N ARG A 10 25.36 6.05 16.45
CA ARG A 10 23.97 6.22 16.92
C ARG A 10 23.02 6.31 15.73
N ALA A 11 21.81 5.79 15.89
CA ALA A 11 20.73 5.97 14.93
C ALA A 11 20.25 7.43 14.97
N MET A 12 20.27 8.08 13.82
CA MET A 12 19.72 9.43 13.61
C MET A 12 18.25 9.37 13.21
N PHE A 13 17.87 8.32 12.49
CA PHE A 13 16.50 8.05 12.07
C PHE A 13 16.16 6.58 12.32
N GLU A 14 14.92 6.32 12.68
CA GLU A 14 14.36 4.98 12.83
C GLU A 14 13.02 4.89 12.10
N GLY A 15 12.71 3.71 11.59
CA GLY A 15 11.46 3.45 10.89
C GLY A 15 11.20 1.96 10.78
N MET A 16 9.97 1.62 10.40
CA MET A 16 9.55 0.25 10.15
C MET A 16 9.20 0.10 8.69
N LEU A 17 9.90 -0.80 8.00
CA LEU A 17 9.60 -1.17 6.62
C LEU A 17 8.84 -2.49 6.64
N SER A 18 7.59 -2.49 6.16
CA SER A 18 6.84 -3.75 6.01
C SER A 18 7.22 -4.46 4.71
N VAL A 19 7.71 -5.69 4.83
CA VAL A 19 8.06 -6.56 3.71
C VAL A 19 7.17 -7.80 3.75
N GLY A 20 6.03 -7.73 3.07
CA GLY A 20 4.98 -8.74 3.16
C GLY A 20 4.39 -8.72 4.56
N ASP A 21 4.44 -9.86 5.25
CA ASP A 21 4.02 -9.98 6.66
C ASP A 21 5.12 -9.69 7.66
N ALA A 22 6.36 -9.52 7.19
CA ALA A 22 7.48 -9.26 8.06
C ALA A 22 7.65 -7.75 8.28
N GLU A 23 7.95 -7.38 9.51
CA GLU A 23 8.42 -6.05 9.84
C GLU A 23 9.95 -6.00 9.82
N LEU A 24 10.49 -4.99 9.16
CA LEU A 24 11.90 -4.76 8.99
C LEU A 24 12.29 -3.44 9.69
N PRO A 25 12.66 -3.49 10.97
CA PRO A 25 13.20 -2.31 11.66
C PRO A 25 14.42 -1.78 10.92
N SER A 26 14.34 -0.50 10.56
CA SER A 26 15.22 0.20 9.64
C SER A 26 15.81 1.43 10.32
N PHE A 27 17.10 1.67 10.12
CA PHE A 27 17.82 2.74 10.80
C PHE A 27 18.73 3.46 9.81
N VAL A 28 18.87 4.77 9.99
CA VAL A 28 19.93 5.57 9.37
C VAL A 28 20.85 6.02 10.49
N LEU A 29 22.09 5.55 10.46
CA LEU A 29 23.11 5.83 11.46
C LEU A 29 23.80 7.17 11.20
N GLU A 30 24.50 7.66 12.22
CA GLU A 30 25.48 8.73 12.08
C GLU A 30 26.47 8.40 10.94
N GLY A 31 26.64 9.34 10.00
CA GLY A 31 27.40 9.12 8.78
C GLY A 31 26.58 8.60 7.59
N GLY A 32 25.26 8.46 7.72
CA GLY A 32 24.35 8.14 6.61
C GLY A 32 24.29 6.66 6.22
N VAL A 33 24.93 5.78 7.01
CA VAL A 33 24.86 4.33 6.82
C VAL A 33 23.45 3.84 7.10
N ARG A 34 22.88 3.08 6.16
CA ARG A 34 21.52 2.54 6.27
C ARG A 34 21.60 1.09 6.72
N VAL A 35 20.86 0.74 7.77
CA VAL A 35 20.95 -0.57 8.41
C VAL A 35 19.57 -1.16 8.65
N PHE A 36 19.40 -2.45 8.35
CA PHE A 36 18.27 -3.25 8.83
C PHE A 36 18.67 -4.06 10.06
N SER A 37 17.76 -4.19 11.02
CA SER A 37 17.98 -5.08 12.16
C SER A 37 18.16 -6.53 11.72
N THR A 38 19.05 -7.27 12.41
CA THR A 38 19.29 -8.70 12.13
C THR A 38 18.00 -9.52 12.23
N ARG A 39 17.19 -9.26 13.26
CA ARG A 39 15.92 -9.96 13.50
C ARG A 39 14.91 -9.73 12.38
N GLY A 40 14.77 -8.47 11.94
CA GLY A 40 13.91 -8.13 10.82
C GLY A 40 14.33 -8.88 9.56
N LEU A 41 15.63 -8.87 9.25
CA LEU A 41 16.16 -9.50 8.05
C LEU A 41 15.81 -11.00 8.01
N LEU A 42 16.05 -11.70 9.12
CA LEU A 42 15.68 -13.11 9.28
C LEU A 42 14.18 -13.35 9.07
N ASN A 43 13.33 -12.55 9.72
CA ASN A 43 11.88 -12.67 9.61
C ASN A 43 11.39 -12.45 8.17
N SER A 44 11.97 -11.49 7.45
CA SER A 44 11.61 -11.19 6.05
C SER A 44 11.87 -12.35 5.10
N LEU A 45 12.86 -13.18 5.41
CA LEU A 45 13.17 -14.41 4.69
C LEU A 45 12.42 -15.63 5.25
N GLY A 46 11.60 -15.47 6.30
CA GLY A 46 10.83 -16.55 6.91
C GLY A 46 11.57 -17.36 7.98
N PHE A 47 12.73 -16.91 8.45
CA PHE A 47 13.41 -17.51 9.59
C PHE A 47 12.89 -16.95 10.90
N LYS A 48 13.06 -17.71 11.99
CA LYS A 48 12.75 -17.24 13.34
C LYS A 48 13.69 -16.08 13.73
N SER A 49 13.19 -15.13 14.52
CA SER A 49 13.98 -13.95 14.95
C SER A 49 15.22 -14.29 15.80
N ASN A 50 15.26 -15.46 16.43
CA ASN A 50 16.39 -15.95 17.21
C ASN A 50 17.30 -16.91 16.42
N ALA A 51 17.05 -17.11 15.13
CA ALA A 51 17.91 -17.94 14.29
C ALA A 51 19.31 -17.31 14.19
N ASN A 52 20.31 -18.16 14.02
CA ASN A 52 21.67 -17.70 13.83
C ASN A 52 21.81 -17.11 12.42
N ALA A 53 22.01 -15.80 12.34
CA ALA A 53 22.15 -15.09 11.07
C ALA A 53 23.33 -15.60 10.23
N ASP A 54 24.41 -16.03 10.86
CA ASP A 54 25.55 -16.61 10.16
C ASP A 54 25.20 -17.95 9.51
N GLU A 55 24.38 -18.79 10.15
CA GLU A 55 23.93 -20.05 9.54
C GLU A 55 23.02 -19.82 8.33
N VAL A 56 22.21 -18.75 8.36
CA VAL A 56 21.29 -18.40 7.28
C VAL A 56 22.03 -17.79 6.09
N PHE A 57 23.03 -16.93 6.34
CA PHE A 57 23.75 -16.22 5.29
C PHE A 57 25.02 -16.92 4.83
N LYS A 58 25.58 -17.84 5.61
CA LYS A 58 26.76 -18.64 5.23
C LYS A 58 26.43 -20.12 5.05
N ALA A 59 25.15 -20.44 4.80
CA ALA A 59 24.74 -21.79 4.45
C ALA A 59 25.55 -22.30 3.26
N LYS A 60 26.00 -23.55 3.31
CA LYS A 60 26.89 -24.16 2.30
C LYS A 60 26.34 -24.05 0.87
N ASP A 61 25.02 -24.19 0.73
CA ASP A 61 24.33 -24.15 -0.57
C ASP A 61 24.18 -22.73 -1.11
N ILE A 62 24.47 -21.69 -0.31
CA ILE A 62 24.22 -20.27 -0.63
C ILE A 62 25.53 -19.49 -0.71
N GLN A 63 26.50 -19.83 0.15
CA GLN A 63 27.82 -19.21 0.23
C GLN A 63 28.51 -19.01 -1.13
N PRO A 64 28.48 -19.96 -2.09
CA PRO A 64 29.09 -19.78 -3.40
C PRO A 64 28.51 -18.60 -4.21
N TYR A 65 27.25 -18.25 -3.99
CA TYR A 65 26.55 -17.22 -4.76
C TYR A 65 26.79 -15.80 -4.22
N PHE A 66 27.28 -15.66 -2.98
CA PHE A 66 27.72 -14.36 -2.46
C PHE A 66 28.98 -13.84 -3.14
N ALA A 67 29.85 -14.73 -3.63
CA ALA A 67 31.05 -14.34 -4.37
C ALA A 67 30.75 -13.89 -5.81
N ALA A 68 29.66 -14.41 -6.39
CA ALA A 68 29.23 -14.10 -7.75
C ALA A 68 28.40 -12.81 -7.87
N SER A 69 27.74 -12.36 -6.79
CA SER A 69 26.93 -11.13 -6.78
C SER A 69 27.73 -9.85 -6.49
N GLY A 70 29.07 -9.93 -6.53
CA GLY A 70 29.96 -9.14 -5.70
C GLY A 70 29.87 -7.62 -5.82
N ASN A 71 29.80 -6.97 -4.65
CA ASN A 71 30.65 -5.84 -4.35
C ASN A 71 31.74 -6.31 -3.36
N PRO A 72 33.04 -6.37 -3.74
CA PRO A 72 34.14 -6.82 -2.85
C PRO A 72 34.29 -5.98 -1.57
N GLN A 73 33.61 -4.83 -1.54
CA GLN A 73 33.59 -3.83 -0.46
C GLN A 73 32.50 -4.09 0.59
N VAL A 74 31.51 -4.95 0.33
CA VAL A 74 30.48 -5.30 1.33
C VAL A 74 31.12 -6.24 2.34
N ARG A 75 31.83 -5.61 3.27
CA ARG A 75 32.42 -6.27 4.43
C ARG A 75 31.31 -6.95 5.21
N ASN A 76 31.62 -8.15 5.66
CA ASN A 76 30.83 -9.01 6.53
C ASN A 76 30.61 -8.37 7.93
N ASN A 77 30.04 -7.17 7.96
CA ASN A 77 30.01 -6.33 9.14
C ASN A 77 28.58 -6.28 9.65
N LEU A 78 28.30 -7.19 10.58
CA LEU A 78 27.29 -6.92 11.58
C LEU A 78 27.69 -5.60 12.26
N ILE A 79 26.82 -4.61 12.17
CA ILE A 79 27.05 -3.27 12.74
C ILE A 79 26.32 -3.23 14.08
N ASP A 80 27.08 -3.01 15.14
CA ASP A 80 26.54 -2.65 16.44
C ASP A 80 26.27 -1.14 16.44
N PHE A 81 25.08 -0.74 16.89
CA PHE A 81 24.67 0.66 16.94
C PHE A 81 23.74 0.93 18.13
N ILE A 82 23.65 2.20 18.53
CA ILE A 82 22.73 2.65 19.57
C ILE A 82 21.46 3.20 18.90
N THR A 83 20.30 2.62 19.21
CA THR A 83 18.99 3.12 18.75
C THR A 83 18.68 4.52 19.29
N ILE A 84 17.67 5.20 18.73
CA ILE A 84 17.23 6.52 19.23
C ILE A 84 16.87 6.44 20.72
N LYS A 85 16.29 5.30 21.14
CA LYS A 85 15.91 5.00 22.53
C LYS A 85 17.09 4.66 23.44
N GLY A 86 18.32 4.68 22.95
CA GLY A 86 19.53 4.40 23.74
C GLY A 86 19.86 2.92 23.92
N SER A 87 19.07 2.00 23.36
CA SER A 87 19.36 0.56 23.42
C SER A 87 20.39 0.14 22.38
N LEU A 88 21.30 -0.78 22.76
CA LEU A 88 22.22 -1.41 21.82
C LEU A 88 21.48 -2.38 20.90
N ALA A 89 21.65 -2.22 19.59
CA ALA A 89 21.08 -3.05 18.55
C ALA A 89 22.14 -3.50 17.56
N ARG A 90 21.82 -4.55 16.80
CA ARG A 90 22.69 -5.12 15.77
C ARG A 90 21.95 -5.25 14.45
N GLY A 91 22.64 -4.96 13.36
CA GLY A 91 22.05 -4.97 12.04
C GLY A 91 23.06 -5.12 10.92
N TYR A 92 22.55 -5.27 9.71
CA TYR A 92 23.34 -5.35 8.49
C TYR A 92 23.05 -4.15 7.61
N ASP A 93 24.05 -3.75 6.82
CA ASP A 93 23.85 -2.78 5.75
C ASP A 93 22.69 -3.22 4.85
N VAL A 94 21.87 -2.26 4.40
CA VAL A 94 20.73 -2.54 3.52
C VAL A 94 21.16 -3.16 2.19
N GLU A 95 22.37 -2.85 1.68
CA GLU A 95 22.93 -3.47 0.47
C GLU A 95 23.20 -4.96 0.69
N ARG A 96 23.64 -5.33 1.89
CA ARG A 96 23.86 -6.74 2.25
C ARG A 96 22.57 -7.56 2.18
N PHE A 97 21.43 -6.95 2.52
CA PHE A 97 20.14 -7.62 2.39
C PHE A 97 19.80 -7.98 0.94
N ILE A 98 20.09 -7.08 -0.01
CA ILE A 98 19.88 -7.33 -1.43
C ILE A 98 20.80 -8.45 -1.92
N GLU A 99 22.07 -8.45 -1.53
CA GLU A 99 23.00 -9.54 -1.85
C GLU A 99 22.54 -10.89 -1.32
N ILE A 100 22.04 -10.93 -0.08
CA ILE A 100 21.46 -12.15 0.49
C ILE A 100 20.30 -12.63 -0.37
N CYS A 101 19.38 -11.74 -0.74
CA CYS A 101 18.26 -12.10 -1.59
C CYS A 101 18.71 -12.62 -2.96
N GLN A 102 19.73 -12.01 -3.57
CA GLN A 102 20.31 -12.45 -4.84
C GLN A 102 20.98 -13.82 -4.73
N ALA A 103 21.71 -14.09 -3.64
CA ALA A 103 22.35 -15.37 -3.42
C ALA A 103 21.31 -16.51 -3.27
N TYR A 104 20.24 -16.27 -2.51
CA TYR A 104 19.12 -17.20 -2.41
C TYR A 104 18.41 -17.40 -3.75
N SER A 105 18.21 -16.33 -4.52
CA SER A 105 17.61 -16.37 -5.86
C SER A 105 18.42 -17.26 -6.81
N GLN A 106 19.74 -17.04 -6.92
CA GLN A 106 20.62 -17.81 -7.79
C GLN A 106 20.70 -19.29 -7.36
N ALA A 107 20.79 -19.56 -6.06
CA ALA A 107 20.80 -20.93 -5.55
C ALA A 107 19.51 -21.69 -5.90
N TYR A 108 18.37 -20.99 -5.85
CA TYR A 108 17.08 -21.56 -6.24
C TYR A 108 16.97 -21.81 -7.74
N GLU A 109 17.41 -20.88 -8.59
CA GLU A 109 17.44 -21.06 -10.04
C GLU A 109 18.32 -22.24 -10.47
N ARG A 110 19.39 -22.51 -9.74
CA ARG A 110 20.29 -23.63 -9.96
C ARG A 110 19.79 -24.95 -9.38
N GLY A 111 18.69 -24.94 -8.63
CA GLY A 111 18.11 -26.14 -8.01
C GLY A 111 19.02 -26.78 -6.95
N VAL A 112 19.94 -26.03 -6.34
CA VAL A 112 20.90 -26.58 -5.36
C VAL A 112 20.41 -26.52 -3.92
N LEU A 113 19.26 -25.86 -3.67
CA LEU A 113 18.67 -25.75 -2.34
C LEU A 113 18.00 -27.07 -1.96
N THR A 114 18.55 -27.74 -0.94
CA THR A 114 18.10 -29.07 -0.50
C THR A 114 17.07 -29.05 0.63
N LEU A 115 17.04 -27.96 1.40
CA LEU A 115 16.23 -27.80 2.59
C LEU A 115 15.00 -26.92 2.31
N ASP A 116 13.81 -27.39 2.67
CA ASP A 116 12.53 -26.68 2.44
C ASP A 116 12.55 -25.23 2.97
N ARG A 117 13.15 -25.00 4.15
CA ARG A 117 13.27 -23.66 4.73
C ARG A 117 14.06 -22.69 3.83
N HIS A 118 15.09 -23.18 3.13
CA HIS A 118 15.89 -22.35 2.24
C HIS A 118 15.18 -22.15 0.90
N ILE A 119 14.40 -23.13 0.44
CA ILE A 119 13.52 -23.00 -0.72
C ILE A 119 12.46 -21.90 -0.48
N GLU A 120 11.78 -21.94 0.66
CA GLU A 120 10.80 -20.91 1.04
C GLU A 120 11.45 -19.53 1.19
N ALA A 121 12.63 -19.47 1.81
CA ALA A 121 13.40 -18.23 1.89
C ALA A 121 13.78 -17.68 0.51
N ALA A 122 14.12 -18.55 -0.46
CA ALA A 122 14.42 -18.11 -1.82
C ALA A 122 13.20 -17.60 -2.59
N LYS A 123 12.02 -18.21 -2.39
CA LYS A 123 10.76 -17.68 -2.94
C LYS A 123 10.47 -16.28 -2.42
N LYS A 124 10.63 -16.07 -1.10
CA LYS A 124 10.49 -14.76 -0.46
C LYS A 124 11.52 -13.75 -0.97
N ALA A 125 12.79 -14.13 -1.03
CA ALA A 125 13.87 -13.32 -1.58
C ALA A 125 13.58 -12.87 -3.02
N ASN A 126 13.10 -13.78 -3.87
CA ASN A 126 12.69 -13.47 -5.24
C ASN A 126 11.52 -12.47 -5.31
N ALA A 127 10.53 -12.60 -4.43
CA ALA A 127 9.44 -11.63 -4.34
C ALA A 127 9.94 -10.25 -3.92
N ILE A 128 10.83 -10.20 -2.92
CA ILE A 128 11.47 -8.98 -2.42
C ILE A 128 12.27 -8.29 -3.52
N LEU A 129 13.14 -9.01 -4.23
CA LEU A 129 13.93 -8.44 -5.33
C LEU A 129 13.03 -7.80 -6.38
N ARG A 130 12.00 -8.50 -6.86
CA ARG A 130 11.08 -7.97 -7.87
C ARG A 130 10.35 -6.73 -7.39
N ALA A 131 9.87 -6.73 -6.14
CA ALA A 131 9.13 -5.60 -5.58
C ALA A 131 10.04 -4.38 -5.39
N CYS A 132 11.24 -4.59 -4.84
CA CYS A 132 12.25 -3.55 -4.67
C CYS A 132 12.71 -2.96 -6.00
N SER A 133 12.92 -3.77 -7.05
CA SER A 133 13.29 -3.25 -8.38
C SER A 133 12.22 -2.32 -8.96
N LYS A 134 10.93 -2.67 -8.85
CA LYS A 134 9.83 -1.81 -9.31
C LYS A 134 9.81 -0.49 -8.54
N ILE A 135 9.98 -0.55 -7.23
CA ILE A 135 9.97 0.65 -6.37
C ILE A 135 11.19 1.50 -6.59
N GLY A 136 12.37 0.91 -6.79
CA GLY A 136 13.60 1.64 -7.07
C GLY A 136 13.43 2.56 -8.28
N ILE A 137 12.86 2.04 -9.38
CA ILE A 137 12.58 2.85 -10.56
C ILE A 137 11.58 3.98 -10.25
N ILE A 138 10.48 3.68 -9.54
CA ILE A 138 9.48 4.68 -9.16
C ILE A 138 10.11 5.78 -8.29
N ALA A 139 10.88 5.40 -7.26
CA ALA A 139 11.52 6.33 -6.34
C ALA A 139 12.54 7.24 -7.07
N LEU A 140 13.31 6.69 -8.01
CA LEU A 140 14.24 7.47 -8.84
C LEU A 140 13.52 8.49 -9.73
N VAL A 141 12.36 8.11 -10.30
CA VAL A 141 11.52 9.05 -11.07
C VAL A 141 10.92 10.12 -10.16
N ASP A 142 10.43 9.75 -8.97
CA ASP A 142 9.88 10.68 -7.99
C ASP A 142 10.93 11.70 -7.54
N GLU A 143 12.18 11.25 -7.34
CA GLU A 143 13.32 12.11 -7.02
C GLU A 143 13.67 13.04 -8.19
N ALA A 144 13.80 12.49 -9.40
CA ALA A 144 14.17 13.26 -10.60
C ALA A 144 13.13 14.31 -11.01
N THR A 145 11.85 14.06 -10.71
CA THR A 145 10.73 14.99 -11.03
C THR A 145 10.38 15.92 -9.86
N GLY A 146 10.94 15.69 -8.67
CA GLY A 146 10.55 16.36 -7.43
C GLY A 146 9.22 15.89 -6.83
N TYR A 147 8.53 14.91 -7.45
CA TYR A 147 7.29 14.34 -6.94
C TYR A 147 7.45 13.67 -5.56
N GLN A 148 8.69 13.33 -5.15
CA GLN A 148 8.99 12.82 -3.82
C GLN A 148 8.49 13.72 -2.67
N TYR A 149 8.37 15.03 -2.88
CA TYR A 149 7.86 15.99 -1.89
C TYR A 149 6.33 16.19 -1.94
N ALA A 150 5.67 15.73 -3.00
CA ALA A 150 4.24 15.88 -3.22
C ALA A 150 3.44 14.60 -2.93
N ARG A 151 4.09 13.42 -3.01
CA ARG A 151 3.45 12.14 -2.72
C ARG A 151 3.15 11.97 -1.23
N ALA A 152 2.13 11.17 -0.93
CA ALA A 152 1.81 10.79 0.45
C ALA A 152 3.01 10.09 1.12
N GLU A 153 3.23 10.35 2.42
CA GLU A 153 4.41 9.90 3.16
C GLU A 153 4.68 8.39 3.02
N ASN A 154 3.62 7.57 3.04
CA ASN A 154 3.71 6.11 3.03
C ASN A 154 3.45 5.45 1.67
N GLU A 155 3.45 6.22 0.57
CA GLU A 155 3.04 5.72 -0.75
C GLU A 155 3.96 4.59 -1.29
N LEU A 156 5.28 4.73 -1.18
CA LEU A 156 6.21 3.67 -1.64
C LEU A 156 6.11 2.41 -0.80
N GLN A 157 5.90 2.53 0.52
CA GLN A 157 5.68 1.37 1.38
C GLN A 157 4.36 0.66 1.03
N PHE A 158 3.33 1.42 0.66
CA PHE A 158 2.09 0.84 0.16
C PHE A 158 2.30 0.10 -1.17
N LYS A 159 3.02 0.69 -2.12
CA LYS A 159 3.40 0.03 -3.39
C LYS A 159 4.23 -1.23 -3.13
N LEU A 160 5.10 -1.24 -2.12
CA LEU A 160 5.89 -2.41 -1.72
C LEU A 160 4.99 -3.55 -1.27
N LYS A 161 4.05 -3.26 -0.36
CA LYS A 161 3.05 -4.23 0.10
C LYS A 161 2.28 -4.80 -1.08
N LEU A 162 1.88 -3.97 -2.05
CA LEU A 162 1.16 -4.42 -3.24
C LEU A 162 2.00 -5.35 -4.13
N PHE A 163 3.27 -5.03 -4.37
CA PHE A 163 4.11 -5.87 -5.24
C PHE A 163 4.53 -7.17 -4.56
N LEU A 164 4.68 -7.18 -3.25
CA LEU A 164 4.87 -8.41 -2.47
C LEU A 164 3.58 -9.23 -2.43
N SER A 165 2.43 -8.56 -2.46
CA SER A 165 1.13 -9.19 -2.63
C SER A 165 0.78 -9.47 -4.10
N ASP A 166 1.69 -9.40 -5.07
CA ASP A 166 1.44 -9.88 -6.45
C ASP A 166 1.03 -11.39 -6.45
N GLU A 167 1.23 -12.11 -5.34
CA GLU A 167 0.64 -13.41 -5.03
C GLU A 167 -0.90 -13.42 -4.88
N MET A 168 -1.52 -12.29 -4.54
CA MET A 168 -2.97 -12.08 -4.43
C MET A 168 -3.62 -11.76 -5.77
N ARG A 169 -2.86 -11.39 -6.82
CA ARG A 169 -3.40 -11.22 -8.19
C ARG A 169 -3.97 -12.50 -8.77
N GLY A 170 -3.55 -13.66 -8.26
CA GLY A 170 -4.15 -14.95 -8.64
C GLY A 170 -5.67 -14.97 -8.45
N TRP A 171 -6.18 -14.27 -7.43
CA TRP A 171 -7.60 -14.20 -7.11
C TRP A 171 -8.36 -13.13 -7.91
N GLU A 172 -7.71 -12.15 -8.54
CA GLU A 172 -8.39 -11.14 -9.37
C GLU A 172 -9.16 -11.75 -10.56
N LYS A 173 -8.77 -12.95 -11.00
CA LYS A 173 -9.49 -13.72 -12.04
C LYS A 173 -10.81 -14.32 -11.55
N THR A 174 -11.06 -14.26 -10.24
CA THR A 174 -12.22 -14.88 -9.58
C THR A 174 -13.24 -13.85 -9.12
N PHE A 175 -12.90 -12.56 -9.22
CA PHE A 175 -13.79 -11.48 -8.85
C PHE A 175 -14.89 -11.34 -9.90
N PRO A 176 -16.14 -11.08 -9.48
CA PRO A 176 -17.25 -10.87 -10.40
C PRO A 176 -16.98 -9.64 -11.29
N ASP A 177 -17.46 -9.71 -12.53
CA ASP A 177 -17.29 -8.64 -13.52
C ASP A 177 -17.89 -7.31 -13.05
N ASP A 178 -18.96 -7.36 -12.25
CA ASP A 178 -19.64 -6.20 -11.67
C ASP A 178 -18.69 -5.29 -10.89
N LEU A 179 -17.72 -5.86 -10.15
CA LEU A 179 -16.73 -5.06 -9.42
C LEU A 179 -15.90 -4.19 -10.37
N TRP A 180 -15.49 -4.77 -11.50
CA TRP A 180 -14.67 -4.09 -12.49
C TRP A 180 -15.47 -3.05 -13.27
N ILE A 181 -16.74 -3.32 -13.51
CA ILE A 181 -17.68 -2.37 -14.12
C ILE A 181 -17.85 -1.14 -13.22
N GLU A 182 -18.05 -1.35 -11.91
CA GLU A 182 -18.15 -0.24 -10.96
C GLU A 182 -16.85 0.57 -10.87
N PHE A 183 -15.67 -0.08 -10.88
CA PHE A 183 -14.41 0.66 -10.93
C PHE A 183 -14.27 1.49 -12.20
N ALA A 184 -14.66 0.97 -13.37
CA ALA A 184 -14.67 1.75 -14.59
C ALA A 184 -15.57 2.98 -14.48
N ARG A 185 -16.78 2.82 -13.94
CA ARG A 185 -17.73 3.91 -13.73
C ARG A 185 -17.15 4.99 -12.81
N LEU A 186 -16.64 4.58 -11.65
CA LEU A 186 -16.12 5.49 -10.62
C LEU A 186 -14.81 6.18 -10.99
N THR A 187 -14.03 5.63 -11.92
CA THR A 187 -12.82 6.28 -12.45
C THR A 187 -12.99 6.90 -13.83
N HIS A 188 -14.22 6.94 -14.36
CA HIS A 188 -14.52 7.40 -15.71
C HIS A 188 -13.63 6.75 -16.80
N TRP A 189 -13.36 5.46 -16.67
CA TRP A 189 -12.51 4.72 -17.60
C TRP A 189 -13.31 4.29 -18.82
N GLY A 190 -12.88 4.71 -20.02
CA GLY A 190 -13.57 4.43 -21.29
C GLY A 190 -13.24 3.09 -21.96
N GLY A 191 -12.41 2.22 -21.35
CA GLY A 191 -12.06 0.91 -21.90
C GLY A 191 -13.02 -0.20 -21.45
N GLU A 192 -12.86 -1.41 -22.00
CA GLU A 192 -13.63 -2.59 -21.58
C GLU A 192 -13.12 -3.15 -20.23
N PRO A 193 -13.86 -2.99 -19.12
CA PRO A 193 -13.37 -3.32 -17.77
C PRO A 193 -13.17 -4.82 -17.51
N THR A 194 -13.85 -5.68 -18.26
CA THR A 194 -13.75 -7.15 -18.13
C THR A 194 -12.55 -7.72 -18.88
N LYS A 195 -12.14 -7.08 -19.98
CA LYS A 195 -11.02 -7.54 -20.84
C LYS A 195 -9.72 -6.77 -20.58
N ASN A 196 -9.79 -5.44 -20.48
CA ASN A 196 -8.63 -4.55 -20.39
C ASN A 196 -8.71 -3.66 -19.14
N ARG A 197 -8.09 -4.15 -18.06
CA ARG A 197 -8.07 -3.50 -16.76
C ARG A 197 -6.83 -2.61 -16.60
N PRO A 198 -6.98 -1.34 -16.20
CA PRO A 198 -5.84 -0.52 -15.79
C PRO A 198 -5.06 -1.16 -14.65
N ARG A 199 -3.72 -1.15 -14.74
CA ARG A 199 -2.86 -1.73 -13.71
C ARG A 199 -3.07 -1.14 -12.31
N HIS A 200 -3.51 0.12 -12.24
CA HIS A 200 -3.75 0.81 -10.98
C HIS A 200 -5.00 0.31 -10.24
N TRP A 201 -5.89 -0.46 -10.86
CA TRP A 201 -7.05 -1.02 -10.16
C TRP A 201 -6.68 -2.09 -9.13
N GLY A 202 -5.50 -2.69 -9.25
CA GLY A 202 -4.94 -3.52 -8.18
C GLY A 202 -4.81 -2.77 -6.85
N TYR A 203 -4.62 -1.44 -6.88
CA TYR A 203 -4.65 -0.63 -5.66
C TYR A 203 -6.03 -0.59 -5.02
N PHE A 204 -7.10 -0.50 -5.82
CA PHE A 204 -8.48 -0.49 -5.31
C PHE A 204 -8.86 -1.85 -4.73
N VAL A 205 -8.48 -2.94 -5.40
CA VAL A 205 -8.65 -4.29 -4.86
C VAL A 205 -7.99 -4.42 -3.49
N MET A 206 -6.74 -3.98 -3.37
CA MET A 206 -6.04 -4.08 -2.09
C MET A 206 -6.69 -3.21 -1.01
N ASP A 207 -7.08 -1.99 -1.36
CA ASP A 207 -7.57 -1.02 -0.39
C ASP A 207 -9.02 -1.25 0.04
N LEU A 208 -9.87 -1.67 -0.90
CA LEU A 208 -11.32 -1.83 -0.71
C LEU A 208 -11.76 -3.27 -0.47
N ILE A 209 -10.92 -4.27 -0.75
CA ILE A 209 -11.28 -5.67 -0.55
C ILE A 209 -10.38 -6.26 0.51
N TYR A 210 -9.06 -6.28 0.31
CA TYR A 210 -8.19 -6.99 1.25
C TYR A 210 -7.98 -6.26 2.58
N ARG A 211 -7.91 -4.92 2.59
CA ARG A 211 -7.72 -4.14 3.83
C ARG A 211 -8.98 -3.96 4.68
N SER A 212 -10.15 -4.13 4.08
CA SER A 212 -11.45 -4.11 4.76
C SER A 212 -11.96 -5.51 5.08
N LEU A 213 -11.23 -6.55 4.65
CA LEU A 213 -11.55 -7.92 4.97
C LEU A 213 -11.28 -8.17 6.46
N ASP A 214 -12.12 -9.02 7.05
CA ASP A 214 -11.92 -9.48 8.41
C ASP A 214 -10.53 -10.16 8.56
N PRO A 215 -9.73 -9.81 9.58
CA PRO A 215 -8.38 -10.35 9.76
C PRO A 215 -8.32 -11.89 9.81
N ASP A 216 -9.32 -12.54 10.40
CA ASP A 216 -9.36 -14.00 10.52
C ASP A 216 -9.65 -14.65 9.17
N VAL A 217 -10.51 -14.01 8.35
CA VAL A 217 -10.79 -14.45 6.97
C VAL A 217 -9.57 -14.23 6.07
N ALA A 218 -8.88 -13.10 6.22
CA ALA A 218 -7.65 -12.81 5.47
C ALA A 218 -6.54 -13.82 5.78
N GLN A 219 -6.38 -14.19 7.06
CA GLN A 219 -5.41 -15.20 7.50
C GLN A 219 -5.78 -16.59 6.96
N TYR A 220 -7.06 -16.98 7.03
CA TYR A 220 -7.54 -18.25 6.48
C TYR A 220 -7.31 -18.38 4.97
N LEU A 221 -7.59 -17.34 4.18
CA LEU A 221 -7.37 -17.33 2.72
C LEU A 221 -5.89 -17.48 2.35
N LYS A 222 -5.01 -16.97 3.21
CA LYS A 222 -3.57 -17.05 3.03
C LYS A 222 -3.04 -18.43 3.36
N ASP A 223 -3.53 -19.04 4.44
CA ASP A 223 -3.14 -20.38 4.87
C ASP A 223 -3.70 -21.49 3.97
N ASN A 224 -4.86 -21.26 3.34
CA ASN A 224 -5.56 -22.24 2.49
C ASN A 224 -5.49 -21.88 0.99
N LYS A 225 -4.47 -21.12 0.56
CA LYS A 225 -4.28 -20.80 -0.86
C LYS A 225 -4.07 -22.11 -1.65
N PRO A 226 -4.96 -22.46 -2.61
CA PRO A 226 -4.84 -23.73 -3.31
C PRO A 226 -3.56 -23.74 -4.16
N PRO A 227 -2.84 -24.88 -4.22
CA PRO A 227 -1.66 -25.01 -5.06
C PRO A 227 -2.05 -24.79 -6.53
N ALA A 228 -1.15 -24.17 -7.31
CA ALA A 228 -1.37 -23.95 -8.73
C ALA A 228 -1.34 -25.31 -9.48
N VAL A 229 -2.48 -26.00 -9.51
CA VAL A 229 -2.63 -27.26 -10.25
C VAL A 229 -2.77 -26.93 -11.73
N LYS A 230 -1.94 -27.56 -12.57
CA LYS A 230 -1.78 -27.30 -14.01
C LYS A 230 -3.03 -27.53 -14.89
N ASN A 231 -4.22 -27.71 -14.30
CA ASN A 231 -5.46 -27.98 -15.02
C ASN A 231 -6.77 -27.68 -14.23
N LYS A 232 -6.70 -26.96 -13.10
CA LYS A 232 -7.90 -26.46 -12.42
C LYS A 232 -7.87 -24.94 -12.40
N ASN A 233 -8.87 -24.32 -13.02
CA ASN A 233 -9.06 -22.89 -12.88
C ASN A 233 -9.54 -22.57 -11.46
N TYR A 234 -9.05 -21.46 -10.89
CA TYR A 234 -9.40 -21.02 -9.54
C TYR A 234 -10.91 -20.96 -9.27
N HIS A 235 -11.74 -20.70 -10.30
CA HIS A 235 -13.20 -20.71 -10.19
C HIS A 235 -13.83 -22.07 -9.88
N GLN A 236 -13.13 -23.19 -10.08
CA GLN A 236 -13.65 -24.53 -9.76
C GLN A 236 -13.54 -24.88 -8.27
N TRP A 237 -12.74 -24.14 -7.49
CA TRP A 237 -12.60 -24.30 -6.04
C TRP A 237 -13.67 -23.53 -5.24
N PHE A 238 -14.52 -22.75 -5.90
CA PHE A 238 -15.47 -21.83 -5.26
C PHE A 238 -16.63 -22.49 -4.51
N ASN A 239 -16.87 -23.77 -4.72
CA ASN A 239 -18.06 -24.44 -4.20
C ASN A 239 -17.84 -25.21 -2.89
N GLU A 240 -16.59 -25.38 -2.44
CA GLU A 240 -16.26 -26.29 -1.32
C GLU A 240 -15.70 -25.57 -0.08
N ASP A 241 -15.17 -24.35 -0.22
CA ASP A 241 -14.34 -23.71 0.81
C ASP A 241 -15.02 -22.51 1.50
N TYR A 242 -15.04 -22.52 2.84
CA TYR A 242 -15.64 -21.49 3.70
C TYR A 242 -15.02 -20.10 3.48
N GLY A 243 -13.69 -20.02 3.32
CA GLY A 243 -12.99 -18.73 3.16
C GLY A 243 -13.34 -18.01 1.86
N VAL A 244 -13.58 -18.78 0.79
CA VAL A 244 -13.90 -18.24 -0.53
C VAL A 244 -15.33 -17.68 -0.56
N ARG A 245 -16.27 -18.28 0.17
CA ARG A 245 -17.62 -17.73 0.35
C ARG A 245 -17.60 -16.40 1.08
N ALA A 246 -16.85 -16.30 2.19
CA ALA A 246 -16.69 -15.06 2.95
C ALA A 246 -16.06 -13.93 2.11
N LEU A 247 -15.05 -14.25 1.29
CA LEU A 247 -14.46 -13.28 0.35
C LEU A 247 -15.47 -12.78 -0.68
N ARG A 248 -16.27 -13.69 -1.25
CA ARG A 248 -17.31 -13.34 -2.24
C ARG A 248 -18.39 -12.45 -1.64
N GLU A 249 -18.85 -12.77 -0.43
CA GLU A 249 -19.79 -11.93 0.30
C GLU A 249 -19.23 -10.54 0.57
N HIS A 250 -17.96 -10.45 0.98
CA HIS A 250 -17.29 -9.17 1.19
C HIS A 250 -17.24 -8.36 -0.12
N ILE A 251 -16.82 -8.97 -1.22
CA ILE A 251 -16.76 -8.30 -2.54
C ILE A 251 -18.16 -7.82 -2.95
N ASN A 252 -19.20 -8.62 -2.78
CA ASN A 252 -20.58 -8.22 -3.09
C ASN A 252 -21.04 -7.01 -2.26
N ARG A 253 -20.63 -6.92 -0.98
CA ARG A 253 -20.91 -5.73 -0.16
C ARG A 253 -20.18 -4.49 -0.70
N ILE A 254 -18.93 -4.64 -1.13
CA ILE A 254 -18.17 -3.54 -1.74
C ILE A 254 -18.80 -3.09 -3.06
N ILE A 255 -19.29 -4.03 -3.89
CA ILE A 255 -20.06 -3.70 -5.10
C ILE A 255 -21.31 -2.90 -4.74
N GLY A 256 -22.08 -3.35 -3.74
CA GLY A 256 -23.27 -2.60 -3.28
C GLY A 256 -22.94 -1.19 -2.77
N MET A 257 -21.81 -1.02 -2.07
CA MET A 257 -21.32 0.31 -1.67
C MET A 257 -20.88 1.15 -2.87
N ALA A 258 -20.26 0.53 -3.87
CA ALA A 258 -19.82 1.18 -5.09
C ALA A 258 -21.00 1.71 -5.90
N GLN A 259 -22.07 0.93 -6.05
CA GLN A 259 -23.31 1.33 -6.72
C GLN A 259 -23.93 2.60 -6.12
N ALA A 260 -23.77 2.80 -4.80
CA ALA A 260 -24.27 3.96 -4.10
C ALA A 260 -23.30 5.16 -4.09
N ALA A 261 -22.13 5.06 -4.71
CA ALA A 261 -21.11 6.11 -4.77
C ALA A 261 -21.01 6.73 -6.17
N ASP A 262 -20.67 8.02 -6.21
CA ASP A 262 -20.49 8.81 -7.43
C ASP A 262 -19.02 8.89 -7.85
N SER A 263 -18.07 8.71 -6.91
CA SER A 263 -16.63 8.69 -7.19
C SER A 263 -15.87 7.64 -6.39
N ILE A 264 -14.65 7.32 -6.85
CA ILE A 264 -13.76 6.37 -6.15
C ILE A 264 -13.35 6.88 -4.76
N GLU A 265 -13.20 8.20 -4.57
CA GLU A 265 -12.94 8.80 -3.26
C GLU A 265 -14.11 8.61 -2.31
N GLU A 266 -15.34 8.76 -2.80
CA GLU A 266 -16.54 8.56 -1.99
C GLU A 266 -16.69 7.09 -1.56
N LEU A 267 -16.44 6.15 -2.47
CA LEU A 267 -16.43 4.72 -2.15
C LEU A 267 -15.42 4.41 -1.05
N LYS A 268 -14.18 4.93 -1.15
CA LYS A 268 -13.15 4.75 -0.11
C LYS A 268 -13.61 5.23 1.25
N LYS A 269 -14.24 6.41 1.32
CA LYS A 269 -14.78 6.97 2.57
C LYS A 269 -15.90 6.10 3.16
N LYS A 270 -16.83 5.62 2.34
CA LYS A 270 -17.92 4.72 2.78
C LYS A 270 -17.40 3.39 3.31
N VAL A 271 -16.43 2.79 2.63
CA VAL A 271 -15.77 1.54 3.05
C VAL A 271 -14.99 1.74 4.35
N ALA A 272 -14.25 2.84 4.49
CA ALA A 272 -13.52 3.17 5.71
C ALA A 272 -14.46 3.42 6.89
N PHE A 273 -15.58 4.11 6.69
CA PHE A 273 -16.61 4.29 7.71
C PHE A 273 -17.18 2.94 8.19
N TYR A 274 -17.55 2.05 7.25
CA TYR A 274 -18.20 0.79 7.58
C TYR A 274 -17.25 -0.22 8.26
N TYR A 275 -16.05 -0.41 7.71
CA TYR A 275 -15.12 -1.45 8.18
C TYR A 275 -14.07 -0.95 9.17
N LYS A 276 -13.62 0.30 9.04
CA LYS A 276 -12.55 0.88 9.89
C LYS A 276 -13.07 1.83 10.96
N LYS A 277 -14.40 2.09 10.99
CA LYS A 277 -15.08 3.00 11.93
C LYS A 277 -14.49 4.43 11.90
N GLU A 278 -13.96 4.85 10.76
CA GLU A 278 -13.47 6.22 10.57
C GLU A 278 -14.66 7.19 10.50
N PRO A 279 -14.58 8.40 11.08
CA PRO A 279 -15.69 9.35 11.06
C PRO A 279 -15.99 9.82 9.64
N LEU A 280 -17.25 9.69 9.22
CA LEU A 280 -17.74 10.17 7.93
C LEU A 280 -18.51 11.47 8.12
N GLN A 281 -18.04 12.55 7.48
CA GLN A 281 -18.81 13.77 7.39
C GLN A 281 -19.96 13.56 6.39
N LEU A 282 -21.19 13.60 6.88
CA LEU A 282 -22.39 13.50 6.06
C LEU A 282 -22.70 14.87 5.45
N GLU A 283 -23.01 14.91 4.15
CA GLU A 283 -23.59 16.10 3.55
C GLU A 283 -25.00 16.30 4.08
N MET A 284 -25.28 17.50 4.61
CA MET A 284 -26.64 17.89 4.92
C MET A 284 -27.38 18.18 3.62
N PHE A 285 -28.40 17.37 3.32
CA PHE A 285 -29.37 17.70 2.28
C PHE A 285 -30.12 18.96 2.70
N MET A 286 -29.78 20.10 2.11
CA MET A 286 -30.66 21.26 2.16
C MET A 286 -31.76 21.05 1.13
N GLU A 287 -33.03 21.09 1.56
CA GLU A 287 -34.15 21.13 0.63
C GLU A 287 -33.94 22.28 -0.36
N LYS A 288 -33.86 21.95 -1.65
CA LYS A 288 -33.92 22.97 -2.70
C LYS A 288 -35.30 23.59 -2.63
N LYS A 289 -35.42 24.74 -1.96
CA LYS A 289 -36.61 25.59 -2.09
C LYS A 289 -36.77 25.89 -3.57
N THR A 290 -37.83 25.35 -4.17
CA THR A 290 -38.29 25.79 -5.48
C THR A 290 -38.38 27.31 -5.46
N PRO A 291 -37.89 28.02 -6.50
CA PRO A 291 -38.06 29.46 -6.54
C PRO A 291 -39.56 29.72 -6.43
N LYS A 292 -40.01 30.37 -5.35
CA LYS A 292 -41.36 30.92 -5.32
C LYS A 292 -41.46 31.84 -6.52
N GLU A 293 -42.45 31.62 -7.39
CA GLU A 293 -42.82 32.60 -8.40
C GLU A 293 -42.88 33.96 -7.71
N THR A 294 -42.02 34.87 -8.13
CA THR A 294 -42.09 36.25 -7.67
C THR A 294 -43.43 36.78 -8.13
N GLU A 295 -44.39 36.89 -7.21
CA GLU A 295 -45.59 37.69 -7.40
C GLU A 295 -45.12 39.04 -7.92
N LYS A 296 -45.44 39.34 -9.18
CA LYS A 296 -45.22 40.66 -9.76
C LYS A 296 -45.98 41.64 -8.88
N LEU A 297 -45.26 42.38 -8.05
CA LEU A 297 -45.79 43.51 -7.30
C LEU A 297 -46.47 44.46 -8.30
N LYS A 298 -47.80 44.38 -8.40
CA LYS A 298 -48.60 45.35 -9.14
C LYS A 298 -48.63 46.62 -8.29
N ILE A 299 -47.69 47.51 -8.55
CA ILE A 299 -47.71 48.87 -8.00
C ILE A 299 -48.85 49.60 -8.72
N ASN A 300 -50.03 49.60 -8.11
CA ASN A 300 -51.19 50.35 -8.60
C ASN A 300 -51.30 51.68 -7.84
N VAL A 301 -50.30 52.56 -8.02
CA VAL A 301 -50.42 53.96 -7.63
C VAL A 301 -50.51 54.78 -8.90
N PRO A 302 -51.56 55.61 -9.07
CA PRO A 302 -51.64 56.55 -10.19
C PRO A 302 -50.37 57.42 -10.22
N PHE A 303 -49.80 57.58 -11.40
CA PHE A 303 -48.54 58.30 -11.64
C PHE A 303 -48.50 59.69 -10.95
N ASP A 304 -49.64 60.38 -10.91
CA ASP A 304 -49.78 61.70 -10.30
C ASP A 304 -49.56 61.72 -8.79
N GLU A 305 -49.86 60.62 -8.10
CA GLU A 305 -49.65 60.48 -6.65
C GLU A 305 -48.18 60.20 -6.32
N ALA A 306 -47.51 59.40 -7.16
CA ALA A 306 -46.08 59.12 -7.04
C ALA A 306 -45.23 60.38 -7.24
N ILE A 307 -45.60 61.24 -8.20
CA ILE A 307 -44.87 62.51 -8.44
C ILE A 307 -45.05 63.50 -7.28
N LYS A 308 -46.25 63.61 -6.69
CA LYS A 308 -46.47 64.49 -5.52
C LYS A 308 -45.61 64.08 -4.32
N ALA A 309 -45.40 62.78 -4.11
CA ALA A 309 -44.56 62.26 -3.03
C ALA A 309 -43.06 62.58 -3.24
N VAL A 310 -42.58 62.56 -4.49
CA VAL A 310 -41.20 62.92 -4.84
C VAL A 310 -40.97 64.43 -4.66
N VAL A 311 -41.88 65.27 -5.16
CA VAL A 311 -41.77 66.74 -5.05
C VAL A 311 -41.83 67.23 -3.60
N LYS A 312 -42.62 66.58 -2.72
CA LYS A 312 -42.64 66.87 -1.28
C LYS A 312 -41.33 66.50 -0.57
N LYS A 313 -40.64 65.45 -1.04
CA LYS A 313 -39.36 65.01 -0.47
C LYS A 313 -38.22 65.99 -0.78
N ASP A 314 -38.22 66.59 -1.97
CA ASP A 314 -37.19 67.56 -2.35
C ASP A 314 -37.34 68.93 -1.67
N LYS A 315 -38.58 69.38 -1.40
CA LYS A 315 -38.80 70.61 -0.62
C LYS A 315 -38.38 70.49 0.85
N LYS A 316 -38.45 69.29 1.44
CA LYS A 316 -37.98 69.03 2.81
C LYS A 316 -36.45 68.92 2.94
N LYS A 317 -35.72 68.77 1.83
CA LYS A 317 -34.26 68.70 1.81
C LYS A 317 -33.57 70.05 1.56
N LYS A 318 -34.33 71.10 1.22
CA LYS A 318 -33.80 72.43 0.88
C LYS A 318 -34.14 73.54 1.90
N ASN A 319 -34.74 73.21 3.04
CA ASN A 319 -34.90 74.12 4.18
C ASN A 319 -34.13 73.61 5.38
#